data_AF-A0AAN7UET1-F1
#
_entry.id   AF-A0AAN7UET1-F1
#
_cell.length_a   1.000
_cell.length_b   1.000
_cell.length_c   1.000
_cell.angle_alpha   90.00
_cell.angle_beta   90.00
_cell.angle_gamma   90.00
#
_symmetry.space_group_name_H-M   'P 1'
#
loop_
_entity.id
_entity.type
_entity.pdbx_description
1 polymer ?
#
loop_
_entity_poly.entity_id
_entity_poly.type
_entity_poly.pdbx_seq_one_letter_code
_entity_poly.pdbx_strand_id
1 'polypeptide(L)'
;MEVGIGKQKLASRNLRVALAGICEFVDVYLKGGGGRGGTGDSDTTSAGKQILVACETGKDLSIGVVLALVCRFFDDEGRYKPWTPDSSGVNKSIIKTKLGRIMLAFPQANPSRTTLQSVNSYLMG
;
A
#
# COMPACT_ATOMS: atom_id res chain seq x y z
N MET A 1 -9.31 -9.66 -5.84
CA MET A 1 -8.26 -9.94 -6.84
C MET A 1 -7.46 -11.13 -6.38
N GLU A 2 -7.18 -12.08 -7.26
CA GLU A 2 -6.28 -13.21 -6.99
C GLU A 2 -5.02 -13.05 -7.86
N VAL A 3 -3.83 -13.08 -7.24
CA VAL A 3 -2.55 -12.80 -7.93
C VAL A 3 -1.66 -14.03 -8.06
N GLY A 4 -1.95 -15.12 -7.33
CA GLY A 4 -1.23 -16.40 -7.50
C GLY A 4 0.26 -16.36 -7.15
N ILE A 5 0.68 -15.62 -6.12
CA ILE A 5 2.12 -15.41 -5.81
C ILE A 5 2.82 -16.58 -5.09
N GLY A 6 2.10 -17.65 -4.77
CA GLY A 6 2.59 -18.81 -4.03
C GLY A 6 2.40 -18.70 -2.51
N LYS A 7 3.04 -19.60 -1.74
CA LYS A 7 2.96 -19.63 -0.27
C LYS A 7 4.31 -19.25 0.36
N GLN A 8 4.25 -18.69 1.57
CA GLN A 8 5.41 -18.41 2.42
C GLN A 8 6.55 -17.65 1.68
N LYS A 9 7.80 -18.09 1.82
CA LYS A 9 8.99 -17.39 1.29
C LYS A 9 8.96 -17.16 -0.22
N LEU A 10 8.28 -18.03 -0.97
CA LEU A 10 8.13 -17.87 -2.42
C LEU A 10 7.26 -16.65 -2.75
N ALA A 11 6.20 -16.42 -1.98
CA ALA A 11 5.35 -15.24 -2.13
C ALA A 11 6.13 -13.94 -1.88
N SER A 12 7.03 -13.91 -0.89
CA SER A 12 7.86 -12.71 -0.63
C SER A 12 8.81 -12.41 -1.78
N ARG A 13 9.32 -13.43 -2.49
CA ARG A 13 10.16 -13.26 -3.68
C ARG A 13 9.38 -12.76 -4.88
N ASN A 14 8.19 -13.32 -5.10
CA ASN A 14 7.33 -12.96 -6.23
C ASN A 14 6.58 -11.64 -6.02
N LEU A 15 6.59 -11.11 -4.80
CA LEU A 15 5.89 -9.88 -4.43
C LEU A 15 6.25 -8.71 -5.35
N ARG A 16 7.52 -8.56 -5.77
CA ARG A 16 7.94 -7.47 -6.64
C ARG A 16 7.11 -7.39 -7.93
N VAL A 17 6.91 -8.54 -8.58
CA VAL A 17 6.18 -8.62 -9.86
C VAL A 17 4.68 -8.40 -9.62
N ALA A 18 4.16 -8.93 -8.52
CA ALA A 18 2.75 -8.79 -8.14
C ALA A 18 2.36 -7.36 -7.75
N LEU A 19 3.27 -6.57 -7.18
CA LEU A 19 2.99 -5.22 -6.70
C LEU A 19 2.53 -4.29 -7.83
N ALA A 20 2.99 -4.49 -9.07
CA ALA A 20 2.52 -3.72 -10.21
C ALA A 20 1.00 -3.86 -10.41
N GLY A 21 0.52 -5.10 -10.54
CA GLY A 21 -0.91 -5.39 -10.72
C GLY A 21 -1.75 -5.07 -9.48
N ILE A 22 -1.20 -5.28 -8.27
CA ILE A 22 -1.88 -4.89 -7.03
C ILE A 22 -2.11 -3.38 -6.97
N CYS A 23 -1.07 -2.59 -7.26
CA CYS A 23 -1.19 -1.13 -7.27
C CYS A 23 -2.14 -0.66 -8.36
N GLU A 24 -2.11 -1.23 -9.56
CA GLU A 24 -3.06 -0.90 -10.63
C GLU A 24 -4.51 -1.16 -10.22
N PHE A 25 -4.79 -2.34 -9.66
CA PHE A 25 -6.12 -2.69 -9.14
C PHE A 25 -6.60 -1.69 -8.09
N VAL A 26 -5.72 -1.32 -7.15
CA VAL A 26 -6.05 -0.34 -6.09
C VAL A 26 -6.25 1.06 -6.68
N ASP A 27 -5.44 1.47 -7.66
CA ASP A 27 -5.58 2.78 -8.30
C ASP A 27 -6.93 2.91 -9.01
N VAL A 28 -7.35 1.89 -9.76
CA VAL A 28 -8.68 1.83 -10.40
C VAL A 28 -9.78 1.88 -9.34
N TYR A 29 -9.67 1.08 -8.27
CA TYR A 29 -10.65 1.07 -7.18
C TYR A 29 -10.74 2.44 -6.49
N LEU A 30 -9.63 3.12 -6.24
CA LEU A 30 -9.61 4.44 -5.59
C LEU A 30 -10.13 5.55 -6.53
N LYS A 31 -9.80 5.52 -7.82
CA LYS A 31 -10.28 6.47 -8.84
C LYS A 31 -11.77 6.36 -9.13
N GLY A 32 -12.33 5.15 -9.13
CA GLY A 32 -13.73 4.87 -9.52
C GLY A 32 -14.83 5.38 -8.57
N GLY A 33 -14.59 6.45 -7.80
CA GLY A 33 -15.54 6.97 -6.82
C GLY A 33 -15.30 8.43 -6.51
N GLY A 34 -15.08 9.21 -7.57
CA GLY A 34 -15.19 10.66 -7.53
C GLY A 34 -16.61 11.07 -7.13
N GLY A 35 -16.86 11.12 -5.82
CA GLY A 35 -18.02 11.73 -5.20
C GLY A 35 -17.56 12.85 -4.29
N ARG A 36 -17.44 14.05 -4.89
CA ARG A 36 -17.50 15.40 -4.28
C ARG A 36 -16.52 15.75 -3.14
N GLY A 37 -15.63 16.69 -3.47
CA GLY A 37 -15.39 17.80 -2.56
C GLY A 37 -16.71 18.48 -2.23
N GLY A 38 -17.01 18.60 -0.94
CA GLY A 38 -18.21 19.24 -0.43
C GLY A 38 -17.91 19.81 0.95
N THR A 39 -17.72 21.11 0.99
CA THR A 39 -17.95 21.93 2.18
C THR A 39 -19.39 21.72 2.66
N GLY A 40 -19.59 21.42 3.94
CA GLY A 40 -20.91 21.44 4.57
C GLY A 40 -21.30 20.16 5.28
N ASP A 41 -21.10 20.18 6.60
CA ASP A 41 -22.00 19.69 7.66
C ASP A 41 -23.23 18.88 7.18
N SER A 42 -23.21 17.54 7.36
CA SER A 42 -24.40 16.68 7.48
C SER A 42 -24.04 15.23 7.78
N ASP A 43 -24.54 14.78 8.93
CA ASP A 43 -24.45 13.47 9.57
C ASP A 43 -25.15 12.36 8.76
N THR A 44 -24.48 11.82 7.73
CA THR A 44 -24.90 10.60 7.02
C THR A 44 -23.66 9.82 6.59
N THR A 45 -23.46 8.65 7.22
CA THR A 45 -22.32 7.73 7.06
C THR A 45 -22.11 7.34 5.58
N SER A 46 -21.39 8.18 4.84
CA SER A 46 -20.81 7.82 3.56
C SER A 46 -19.70 6.84 3.89
N ALA A 47 -19.99 5.53 3.84
CA ALA A 47 -18.99 4.49 4.04
C ALA A 47 -17.88 4.71 3.00
N GLY A 48 -16.77 5.31 3.45
CA GLY A 48 -15.62 5.57 2.59
C GLY A 48 -15.08 4.27 2.01
N LYS A 49 -14.33 4.38 0.90
CA LYS A 49 -13.70 3.19 0.30
C LYS A 49 -12.75 2.54 1.30
N GLN A 50 -12.92 1.24 1.50
CA GLN A 50 -12.05 0.44 2.37
C GLN A 50 -11.29 -0.60 1.56
N ILE A 51 -10.05 -0.86 1.96
CA ILE A 51 -9.17 -1.88 1.38
C ILE A 51 -8.66 -2.74 2.54
N LEU A 52 -8.95 -4.04 2.50
CA LEU A 52 -8.40 -5.02 3.43
C LEU A 52 -7.23 -5.74 2.77
N VAL A 53 -6.07 -5.74 3.44
CA VAL A 53 -4.89 -6.49 3.02
C VAL A 53 -4.55 -7.49 4.11
N ALA A 54 -4.57 -8.77 3.77
CA ALA A 54 -4.32 -9.86 4.71
C ALA A 54 -3.29 -10.85 4.15
N CYS A 55 -2.58 -11.51 5.05
CA CYS A 55 -1.79 -12.70 4.79
C CYS A 55 -1.97 -13.67 5.96
N GLU A 56 -1.42 -14.87 5.86
CA GLU A 56 -1.59 -15.93 6.87
C GLU A 56 -1.35 -15.49 8.31
N THR A 57 -0.31 -14.68 8.55
CA THR A 57 0.01 -14.16 9.89
C THR A 57 -0.47 -12.74 10.12
N GLY A 58 -0.79 -12.00 9.05
CA GLY A 58 -1.02 -10.55 9.07
C GLY A 58 0.23 -9.69 9.33
N LYS A 59 1.42 -10.29 9.50
CA LYS A 59 2.63 -9.59 9.98
C LYS A 59 3.71 -9.34 8.92
N ASP A 60 3.69 -10.05 7.81
CA ASP A 60 4.77 -9.98 6.80
C ASP A 60 4.29 -9.46 5.43
N LEU A 61 3.81 -10.36 4.56
CA LEU A 61 3.43 -10.02 3.19
C LEU A 61 2.38 -8.91 3.11
N SER A 62 1.37 -8.95 3.98
CA SER A 62 0.35 -7.91 4.08
C SER A 62 0.98 -6.55 4.37
N ILE A 63 1.95 -6.49 5.28
CA ILE A 63 2.67 -5.26 5.63
C ILE A 63 3.49 -4.75 4.44
N GLY A 64 4.13 -5.65 3.67
CA GLY A 64 4.83 -5.29 2.45
C GLY A 64 3.91 -4.65 1.40
N VAL A 65 2.73 -5.24 1.19
CA VAL A 65 1.72 -4.69 0.27
C VAL A 65 1.20 -3.34 0.77
N VAL A 66 0.81 -3.23 2.05
CA VAL A 66 0.35 -1.98 2.65
C VAL A 66 1.42 -0.90 2.52
N LEU A 67 2.69 -1.21 2.78
CA LEU A 67 3.79 -0.27 2.63
C LEU A 67 3.91 0.24 1.19
N ALA A 68 3.82 -0.65 0.20
CA ALA A 68 3.84 -0.24 -1.20
C ALA A 68 2.66 0.68 -1.54
N LEU A 69 1.44 0.35 -1.11
CA LEU A 69 0.25 1.17 -1.33
C LEU A 69 0.36 2.55 -0.67
N VAL A 70 0.82 2.61 0.58
CA VAL A 70 0.99 3.87 1.33
C VAL A 70 2.07 4.74 0.69
N CYS A 71 3.17 4.16 0.23
CA CYS A 71 4.20 4.89 -0.52
C CYS A 71 3.67 5.40 -1.87
N ARG A 72 2.73 4.69 -2.49
CA ARG A 72 2.27 4.95 -3.85
C ARG A 72 1.13 5.95 -3.94
N PHE A 73 0.17 5.85 -3.02
CA PHE A 73 -1.12 6.53 -3.12
C PHE A 73 -1.37 7.55 -2.02
N PHE A 74 -0.46 7.69 -1.04
CA PHE A 74 -0.69 8.55 0.10
C PHE A 74 0.52 9.45 0.38
N ASP A 75 0.25 10.72 0.63
CA ASP A 75 1.27 11.68 1.08
C ASP A 75 1.67 11.42 2.55
N ASP A 76 2.48 12.31 3.12
CA ASP A 76 2.94 12.18 4.51
C ASP A 76 1.89 12.65 5.53
N GLU A 77 0.76 13.19 5.09
CA GLU A 77 -0.40 13.48 5.94
C GLU A 77 -1.48 12.39 5.81
N GLY A 78 -1.26 11.38 4.96
CA GLY A 78 -2.21 10.30 4.72
C GLY A 78 -3.33 10.68 3.75
N ARG A 79 -3.19 11.77 2.99
CA ARG A 79 -4.14 12.16 1.94
C ARG A 79 -3.87 11.38 0.68
N TYR A 80 -4.95 10.98 0.00
CA TYR A 80 -4.85 10.31 -1.28
C TYR A 80 -4.19 11.23 -2.32
N LYS A 81 -3.10 10.75 -2.89
CA LYS A 81 -2.36 11.39 -3.97
C LYS A 81 -2.55 10.53 -5.22
N PRO A 82 -3.30 11.01 -6.23
CA PRO A 82 -3.42 10.33 -7.51
C PRO A 82 -2.03 10.10 -8.09
N TRP A 83 -1.79 8.91 -8.62
CA TRP A 83 -0.51 8.64 -9.27
C TRP A 83 -0.33 9.54 -10.50
N THR A 84 0.80 10.25 -10.56
CA THR A 84 1.27 10.93 -11.77
C THR A 84 2.60 10.34 -12.24
N PRO A 85 2.86 10.25 -13.56
CA PRO A 85 4.14 9.76 -14.09
C PRO A 85 5.38 10.46 -13.50
N ASP A 86 5.22 11.72 -13.10
CA ASP A 86 6.26 12.56 -12.51
C ASP A 86 6.37 12.43 -10.98
N SER A 87 5.75 11.40 -10.37
CA SER A 87 5.86 11.08 -8.94
C SER A 87 7.22 10.48 -8.58
N SER A 88 8.31 11.10 -9.03
CA SER A 88 9.72 10.66 -8.97
C SER A 88 10.35 10.71 -7.56
N GLY A 89 9.56 10.53 -6.50
CA GLY A 89 9.96 10.90 -5.14
C GLY A 89 10.23 9.75 -4.17
N VAL A 90 9.85 8.50 -4.46
CA VAL A 90 9.97 7.44 -3.45
C VAL A 90 11.42 6.99 -3.31
N ASN A 91 12.03 7.34 -2.18
CA ASN A 91 13.37 6.91 -1.81
C ASN A 91 13.35 6.08 -0.52
N LYS A 92 14.50 5.50 -0.17
CA LYS A 92 14.66 4.61 0.98
C LYS A 92 14.35 5.28 2.33
N SER A 93 14.50 6.61 2.42
CA SER A 93 14.12 7.36 3.63
C SER A 93 12.61 7.39 3.81
N ILE A 94 11.88 7.74 2.75
CA ILE A 94 10.40 7.77 2.76
C ILE A 94 9.82 6.39 3.07
N ILE A 95 10.36 5.33 2.47
CA ILE A 95 9.92 3.95 2.73
C ILE A 95 10.10 3.61 4.22
N LYS A 96 11.23 3.96 4.83
CA LYS A 96 11.48 3.71 6.26
C LYS A 96 10.52 4.50 7.14
N THR A 97 10.31 5.79 6.85
CA THR A 97 9.39 6.65 7.61
C THR A 97 7.97 6.09 7.57
N LYS A 98 7.47 5.71 6.39
CA LYS A 98 6.14 5.12 6.22
C LYS A 98 6.02 3.77 6.90
N LEU A 99 7.05 2.92 6.83
CA LEU A 99 7.09 1.67 7.59
C LEU A 99 7.05 1.91 9.09
N GLY A 100 7.82 2.87 9.61
CA GLY A 100 7.81 3.24 11.03
C GLY A 100 6.42 3.65 11.52
N ARG A 101 5.67 4.40 10.71
CA ARG A 101 4.27 4.75 11.02
C ARG A 101 3.35 3.54 11.03
N ILE A 102 3.49 2.61 10.08
CA ILE A 102 2.74 1.35 10.09
C ILE A 102 3.03 0.57 11.36
N MET A 103 4.31 0.47 11.77
CA MET A 103 4.71 -0.24 12.98
C MET A 103 4.22 0.46 14.25
N LEU A 104 4.08 1.80 14.25
CA LEU A 104 3.49 2.54 15.36
C LEU A 104 1.99 2.24 15.52
N ALA A 105 1.25 2.18 14.41
CA ALA A 105 -0.18 1.86 14.43
C ALA A 105 -0.46 0.36 14.61
N PHE A 106 0.44 -0.50 14.13
CA PHE A 106 0.35 -1.95 14.22
C PHE A 106 1.69 -2.55 14.71
N PRO A 107 1.93 -2.58 16.04
CA PRO A 107 3.20 -3.01 16.62
C PRO A 107 3.63 -4.44 16.29
N GLN A 108 2.70 -5.28 15.85
CA GLN A 108 2.95 -6.67 15.45
C GLN A 108 3.49 -6.80 14.02
N ALA A 109 3.57 -5.69 13.26
CA ALA A 109 4.20 -5.66 11.95
C ALA A 109 5.63 -6.19 12.03
N ASN A 110 5.93 -7.21 11.24
CA ASN A 110 7.25 -7.85 11.19
C ASN A 110 7.56 -8.31 9.75
N PRO A 111 7.68 -7.38 8.78
CA PRO A 111 8.01 -7.73 7.41
C PRO A 111 9.41 -8.33 7.32
N SER A 112 9.52 -9.46 6.63
CA SER A 112 10.80 -10.13 6.42
C SER A 112 11.74 -9.29 5.55
N ARG A 113 13.05 -9.54 5.68
CA ARG A 113 14.05 -8.89 4.81
C ARG A 113 13.74 -9.10 3.33
N THR A 114 13.27 -10.29 2.95
CA THR A 114 12.89 -10.61 1.57
C THR A 114 11.70 -9.79 1.11
N THR A 115 10.66 -9.66 1.94
CA THR A 115 9.50 -8.79 1.65
C THR A 115 9.93 -7.34 1.43
N LEU A 116 10.77 -6.79 2.34
CA LEU A 116 11.28 -5.42 2.21
C LEU A 116 12.17 -5.23 0.97
N GLN A 117 12.98 -6.23 0.61
CA GLN A 117 13.76 -6.18 -0.63
C GLN A 117 12.85 -6.09 -1.85
N SER A 118 11.81 -6.93 -1.94
CA SER A 118 10.85 -6.89 -3.05
C SER A 118 10.10 -5.56 -3.14
N VAL A 119 9.68 -4.98 -2.01
CA VAL A 119 9.02 -3.67 -1.97
C VAL A 119 9.98 -2.56 -2.41
N ASN A 120 11.21 -2.56 -1.90
CA ASN A 120 12.22 -1.57 -2.26
C ASN A 120 12.54 -1.62 -3.77
N SER A 121 12.75 -2.81 -4.32
CA SER A 121 13.02 -2.99 -5.75
C SER A 121 11.81 -2.68 -6.65
N TYR A 122 10.59 -2.75 -6.12
CA TYR A 122 9.40 -2.28 -6.84
C TYR A 122 9.32 -0.75 -6.85
N LEU A 123 9.51 -0.12 -5.68
CA LEU A 123 9.33 1.32 -5.52
C LEU A 123 10.48 2.17 -6.10
N MET A 124 11.70 1.65 -6.12
CA MET A 124 12.91 2.40 -6.51
C MET A 124 13.57 1.92 -7.81
N GLY A 125 13.16 0.77 -8.37
CA GLY A 125 13.83 0.13 -9.51
C GLY A 125 14.93 -0.84 -9.10
#